data_AF-A0A3N9P5G6-F1
#
_entry.id   AF-A0A3N9P5G6-F1
#
_cell.length_a   1.000
_cell.length_b   1.000
_cell.length_c   1.000
_cell.angle_alpha   90.00
_cell.angle_beta   90.00
_cell.angle_gamma   90.00
#
_symmetry.space_group_name_H-M   'P 1'
#
loop_
_entity.id
_entity.type
_entity.pdbx_description
1 polymer ?
#
loop_
_entity_poly.entity_id
_entity_poly.type
_entity_poly.pdbx_seq_one_letter_code
_entity_poly.pdbx_strand_id
1 'polypeptide(L)'
;MPTTKIKKRIDDIPSRVQSKLLYDRFRPQYEMAQAKISRQIRKLLNDEGLNATFKIRVKTFDSYFNKVLKQFNESRDPIVIRDLIGIRIITSFIGDLDLIKRILVDNFNVLEIEEKGENREAYEFGYDSIHLLICLPKGIVKEEIPYAEPCCEIQLRTKLQDAWAEVEHELIYKADDSLLNKALKRKLASLNASLTLSDIIFQEIRDYQRERQELDERRRQTLQAKIDAIEGIQDTVGIEGQAQEVDDSPLPDISNGSLDKLLHEALDAHSQHNYSKALRYYSFILNNKPGMQVCSIISNHRGMVYFVQSRYERAIEDFTRAIQTNPNNFRAYNNRGHAYRMLKMYDRALEDFDHSIEIDATQPDAYLGRAQVCFEMNDYVQAERNCSKALNIEPHFEPAQRFMQLVRSKLP
;
A
#
# COMPACT_ATOMS: atom_id res chain seq x y z
N MET A 1 39.78 -9.76 38.23
CA MET A 1 39.13 -10.97 38.78
C MET A 1 38.33 -11.63 37.67
N PRO A 2 38.45 -12.94 37.44
CA PRO A 2 37.70 -13.61 36.40
C PRO A 2 36.23 -13.71 36.83
N THR A 3 35.32 -13.14 36.04
CA THR A 3 33.87 -13.26 36.22
C THR A 3 33.45 -14.70 36.00
N THR A 4 33.14 -15.40 37.08
CA THR A 4 32.62 -16.76 37.11
C THR A 4 31.29 -16.81 36.35
N LYS A 5 31.26 -17.32 35.12
CA LYS A 5 30.02 -17.68 34.43
C LYS A 5 29.34 -18.80 35.22
N ILE A 6 28.29 -18.47 35.97
CA ILE A 6 27.44 -19.45 36.65
C ILE A 6 26.83 -20.35 35.57
N LYS A 7 27.22 -21.63 35.51
CA LYS A 7 26.55 -22.64 34.68
C LYS A 7 25.15 -22.86 35.26
N LYS A 8 24.11 -22.28 34.63
CA LYS A 8 22.70 -22.56 34.95
C LYS A 8 22.45 -24.07 34.82
N ARG A 9 21.80 -24.69 35.82
CA ARG A 9 21.52 -26.14 35.83
C ARG A 9 20.30 -26.43 34.94
N ILE A 10 20.18 -27.67 34.47
CA ILE A 10 19.03 -28.17 33.68
C ILE A 10 17.71 -28.01 34.47
N ASP A 11 17.79 -28.04 35.80
CA ASP A 11 16.64 -27.87 36.70
C ASP A 11 16.12 -26.42 36.79
N ASP A 12 16.85 -25.43 36.26
CA ASP A 12 16.43 -24.02 36.23
C ASP A 12 15.56 -23.69 34.99
N ILE A 13 15.31 -24.68 34.13
CA ILE A 13 14.47 -24.51 32.93
C ILE A 13 12.99 -24.47 33.35
N PRO A 14 12.21 -23.44 32.95
CA PRO A 14 10.78 -23.39 33.26
C PRO A 14 10.07 -24.63 32.72
N SER A 15 9.37 -25.38 33.58
CA SER A 15 8.58 -26.52 33.15
C SER A 15 7.60 -26.08 32.07
N ARG A 16 7.68 -26.68 30.88
CA ARG A 16 6.83 -26.33 29.73
C ARG A 16 5.34 -26.48 30.07
N VAL A 17 4.98 -27.51 30.83
CA VAL A 17 3.60 -27.78 31.24
C VAL A 17 3.10 -26.71 32.21
N GLN A 18 3.88 -26.41 33.26
CA GLN A 18 3.50 -25.37 34.23
C GLN A 18 3.45 -23.97 33.58
N SER A 19 4.42 -23.67 32.73
CA SER A 19 4.47 -22.42 31.97
C SER A 19 3.25 -22.27 31.07
N LYS A 20 2.81 -23.36 30.42
CA LYS A 20 1.60 -23.36 29.58
C LYS A 20 0.34 -23.10 30.39
N LEU A 21 0.20 -23.74 31.55
CA LEU A 21 -0.95 -23.53 32.44
C LEU A 21 -1.06 -22.07 32.91
N LEU A 22 0.06 -21.48 33.36
CA LEU A 22 0.09 -20.07 33.77
C LEU A 22 -0.16 -19.14 32.57
N TYR A 23 0.43 -19.45 31.42
CA TYR A 23 0.23 -18.71 30.19
C TYR A 23 -1.24 -18.67 29.77
N ASP A 24 -1.88 -19.83 29.65
CA ASP A 24 -3.28 -19.94 29.22
C ASP A 24 -4.23 -19.31 30.26
N ARG A 25 -3.89 -19.36 31.56
CA ARG A 25 -4.65 -18.71 32.63
C ARG A 25 -4.64 -17.18 32.54
N PHE A 26 -3.49 -16.57 32.25
CA PHE A 26 -3.33 -15.10 32.30
C PHE A 26 -3.44 -14.41 30.94
N ARG A 27 -3.25 -15.13 29.83
CA ARG A 27 -3.36 -14.61 28.47
C ARG A 27 -4.61 -13.75 28.21
N PRO A 28 -5.83 -14.10 28.70
CA PRO A 28 -7.00 -13.26 28.48
C PRO A 28 -6.84 -11.81 28.98
N GLN A 29 -6.09 -11.58 30.06
CA GLN A 29 -5.83 -10.22 30.57
C GLN A 29 -4.98 -9.40 29.58
N TYR A 30 -4.02 -10.04 28.91
CA TYR A 30 -3.17 -9.41 27.89
C TYR A 30 -3.95 -9.15 26.59
N GLU A 31 -4.85 -10.05 26.20
CA GLU A 31 -5.75 -9.83 25.05
C GLU A 31 -6.71 -8.67 25.31
N MET A 32 -7.26 -8.56 26.52
CA MET A 32 -8.06 -7.41 26.94
C MET A 32 -7.25 -6.11 26.96
N ALA A 33 -6.00 -6.14 27.46
CA ALA A 33 -5.09 -5.00 27.47
C ALA A 33 -4.81 -4.50 26.05
N GLN A 34 -4.46 -5.44 25.16
CA GLN A 34 -4.18 -5.20 23.75
C GLN A 34 -5.39 -4.57 23.03
N ALA A 35 -6.60 -5.11 23.24
CA ALA A 35 -7.82 -4.56 22.65
C ALA A 35 -8.12 -3.14 23.17
N LYS A 36 -7.94 -2.89 24.47
CA LYS A 36 -8.16 -1.56 25.07
C LYS A 36 -7.19 -0.52 24.52
N ILE A 37 -5.90 -0.84 24.48
CA ILE A 37 -4.84 0.05 23.98
C ILE A 37 -5.04 0.34 22.50
N SER A 38 -5.24 -0.70 21.68
CA SER A 38 -5.46 -0.51 20.23
C SER A 38 -6.68 0.36 19.94
N ARG A 39 -7.78 0.21 20.69
CA ARG A 39 -8.96 1.09 20.57
C ARG A 39 -8.66 2.53 20.97
N GLN A 40 -7.91 2.75 22.04
CA GLN A 40 -7.51 4.09 22.47
C GLN A 40 -6.63 4.77 21.42
N ILE A 41 -5.64 4.06 20.87
CA ILE A 41 -4.76 4.59 19.82
C ILE A 41 -5.58 4.92 18.57
N ARG A 42 -6.44 4.01 18.11
CA ARG A 42 -7.30 4.27 16.93
C ARG A 42 -8.13 5.55 17.09
N LYS A 43 -8.68 5.78 18.29
CA LYS A 43 -9.43 7.00 18.57
C LYS A 43 -8.55 8.24 18.42
N LEU A 44 -7.39 8.25 19.07
CA LEU A 44 -6.44 9.37 19.00
C LEU A 44 -6.01 9.67 17.55
N LEU A 45 -5.73 8.63 16.75
CA LEU A 45 -5.34 8.82 15.36
C LEU A 45 -6.49 9.36 14.48
N ASN A 46 -7.71 8.85 14.69
CA ASN A 46 -8.88 9.33 13.95
C ASN A 46 -9.22 10.79 14.27
N ASP A 47 -9.05 11.20 15.54
CA ASP A 47 -9.30 12.58 15.98
C ASP A 47 -8.33 13.57 15.28
N GLU A 48 -7.13 13.11 14.91
CA GLU A 48 -6.12 13.85 14.11
C GLU A 48 -6.26 13.64 12.59
N GLY A 49 -7.31 12.95 12.12
CA GLY A 49 -7.55 12.70 10.70
C GLY A 49 -6.61 11.68 10.05
N LEU A 50 -5.91 10.86 10.84
CA LEU A 50 -4.96 9.86 10.35
C LEU A 50 -5.63 8.51 10.10
N ASN A 51 -5.61 8.08 8.83
CA ASN A 51 -6.10 6.76 8.43
C ASN A 51 -4.99 5.71 8.51
N ALA A 52 -4.92 4.98 9.63
CA ALA A 52 -3.95 3.91 9.86
C ALA A 52 -4.60 2.52 9.95
N THR A 53 -3.94 1.53 9.34
CA THR A 53 -4.30 0.11 9.46
C THR A 53 -3.57 -0.50 10.65
N PHE A 54 -4.25 -1.34 11.44
CA PHE A 54 -3.63 -1.98 12.60
C PHE A 54 -3.60 -3.50 12.43
N LYS A 55 -2.44 -4.10 12.66
CA LYS A 55 -2.28 -5.54 12.86
C LYS A 55 -1.93 -5.79 14.32
N ILE A 56 -2.79 -6.51 15.03
CA ILE A 56 -2.66 -6.74 16.47
C ILE A 56 -2.40 -8.21 16.76
N ARG A 57 -1.56 -8.49 17.76
CA ARG A 57 -1.27 -9.85 18.19
C ARG A 57 -0.92 -9.92 19.67
N VAL A 58 -1.28 -11.04 20.28
CA VAL A 58 -0.61 -11.57 21.48
C VAL A 58 0.17 -12.80 21.03
N LYS A 59 1.44 -12.90 21.42
CA LYS A 59 2.34 -14.00 21.00
C LYS A 59 1.70 -15.35 21.30
N THR A 60 1.97 -16.40 20.52
CA THR A 60 1.48 -17.75 20.89
C THR A 60 2.34 -18.33 22.01
N PHE A 61 1.81 -19.32 22.76
CA PHE A 61 2.57 -20.00 23.82
C PHE A 61 3.92 -20.51 23.31
N ASP A 62 3.94 -21.19 22.16
CA ASP A 62 5.17 -21.75 21.59
C ASP A 62 6.18 -20.65 21.24
N SER A 63 5.71 -19.54 20.66
CA SER A 63 6.56 -18.40 20.32
C SER A 63 7.09 -17.65 21.55
N TYR A 64 6.31 -17.58 22.62
CA TYR A 64 6.73 -17.02 23.91
C TYR A 64 7.76 -17.94 24.57
N PHE A 65 7.44 -19.22 24.73
CA PHE A 65 8.27 -20.19 25.43
C PHE A 65 9.61 -20.43 24.72
N ASN A 66 9.61 -20.50 23.39
CA ASN A 66 10.86 -20.59 22.62
C ASN A 66 11.75 -19.35 22.82
N LYS A 67 11.16 -18.16 23.00
CA LYS A 67 11.91 -16.93 23.27
C LYS A 67 12.52 -16.94 24.68
N VAL A 68 11.78 -17.44 25.67
CA VAL A 68 12.28 -17.68 27.03
C VAL A 68 13.46 -18.66 27.01
N LEU A 69 13.31 -19.81 26.34
CA LEU A 69 14.39 -20.79 26.18
C LEU A 69 15.62 -20.21 25.47
N LYS A 70 15.41 -19.42 24.42
CA LYS A 70 16.50 -18.75 23.70
C LYS A 70 17.29 -17.82 24.63
N GLN A 71 16.61 -16.93 25.35
CA GLN A 71 17.27 -16.01 26.30
C GLN A 71 17.95 -16.77 27.45
N PHE A 72 17.35 -17.86 27.93
CA PHE A 72 17.93 -18.74 28.94
C PHE A 72 19.25 -19.36 28.43
N ASN A 73 19.25 -19.92 27.21
CA ASN A 73 20.43 -20.52 26.58
C ASN A 73 21.52 -19.48 26.30
N GLU A 74 21.15 -18.26 25.94
CA GLU A 74 22.06 -17.12 25.80
C GLU A 74 22.60 -16.61 27.15
N SER A 75 22.18 -17.20 28.27
CA SER A 75 22.56 -16.79 29.63
C SER A 75 22.22 -15.34 29.96
N ARG A 76 21.15 -14.78 29.36
CA ARG A 76 20.64 -13.46 29.73
C ARG A 76 20.03 -13.52 31.13
N ASP A 77 20.27 -12.48 31.93
CA ASP A 77 19.73 -12.31 33.27
C ASP A 77 19.54 -10.81 33.57
N PRO A 78 18.32 -10.33 33.87
CA PRO A 78 17.06 -11.08 33.92
C PRO A 78 16.55 -11.52 32.54
N ILE A 79 15.79 -12.63 32.50
CA ILE A 79 15.02 -13.01 31.31
C ILE A 79 13.76 -12.15 31.27
N VAL A 80 13.60 -11.37 30.20
CA VAL A 80 12.49 -10.43 30.05
C VAL A 80 11.94 -10.48 28.63
N ILE A 81 10.63 -10.67 28.53
CA ILE A 81 9.86 -10.70 27.29
C ILE A 81 8.99 -9.44 27.24
N ARG A 82 9.37 -8.52 26.35
CA ARG A 82 8.72 -7.20 26.17
C ARG A 82 7.72 -7.15 25.01
N ASP A 83 7.82 -8.09 24.08
CA ASP A 83 7.02 -8.18 22.85
C ASP A 83 5.88 -9.22 22.96
N LEU A 84 5.38 -9.46 24.17
CA LEU A 84 4.26 -10.39 24.36
C LEU A 84 2.99 -9.86 23.67
N ILE A 85 2.70 -8.57 23.86
CA ILE A 85 1.70 -7.83 23.10
C ILE A 85 2.43 -7.07 21.98
N GLY A 86 1.96 -7.25 20.75
CA GLY A 86 2.45 -6.53 19.58
C GLY A 86 1.31 -5.81 18.86
N ILE A 87 1.48 -4.51 18.62
CA ILE A 87 0.60 -3.71 17.77
C ILE A 87 1.45 -3.16 16.63
N ARG A 88 1.03 -3.40 15.39
CA ARG A 88 1.63 -2.75 14.23
C ARG A 88 0.66 -1.74 13.67
N ILE A 89 1.12 -0.50 13.53
CA ILE A 89 0.38 0.63 12.97
C ILE A 89 0.98 0.93 11.60
N ILE A 90 0.14 0.87 10.57
CA ILE A 90 0.55 0.94 9.17
C ILE A 90 -0.09 2.16 8.52
N THR A 91 0.72 3.08 8.03
CA THR A 91 0.28 4.31 7.35
C THR A 91 0.62 4.29 5.87
N SER A 92 0.13 5.26 5.11
CA SER A 92 0.46 5.38 3.69
C SER A 92 1.75 6.16 3.44
N PHE A 93 2.16 7.05 4.35
CA PHE A 93 3.26 7.98 4.13
C PHE A 93 4.21 8.05 5.33
N ILE A 94 5.50 8.28 5.07
CA ILE A 94 6.55 8.37 6.09
C ILE A 94 6.26 9.49 7.10
N GLY A 95 5.82 10.67 6.64
CA GLY A 95 5.56 11.81 7.52
C GLY A 95 4.47 11.56 8.57
N ASP A 96 3.58 10.59 8.33
CA ASP A 96 2.58 10.20 9.31
C ASP A 96 3.20 9.41 10.46
N LEU A 97 4.33 8.72 10.25
CA LEU A 97 5.00 7.93 11.29
C LEU A 97 5.52 8.82 12.41
N ASP A 98 6.12 9.96 12.07
CA ASP A 98 6.59 10.92 13.08
C ASP A 98 5.45 11.58 13.83
N LEU A 99 4.35 11.90 13.16
CA LEU A 99 3.16 12.44 13.80
C LEU A 99 2.55 11.42 14.78
N ILE A 100 2.40 10.15 14.35
CA ILE A 100 1.92 9.07 15.22
C ILE A 100 2.88 8.84 16.39
N LYS A 101 4.20 8.85 16.15
CA LYS A 101 5.22 8.75 17.20
C LYS A 101 4.99 9.82 18.27
N ARG A 102 4.81 11.08 17.89
CA ARG A 102 4.51 12.19 18.81
C ARG A 102 3.22 11.96 19.59
N ILE A 103 2.12 11.64 18.89
CA ILE A 103 0.83 11.35 19.53
C ILE A 103 0.97 10.24 20.58
N LEU A 104 1.72 9.17 20.27
CA LEU A 104 1.94 8.07 21.21
C LEU A 104 2.79 8.48 22.42
N VAL A 105 3.86 9.26 22.20
CA VAL A 105 4.71 9.78 23.28
C VAL A 105 3.93 10.71 24.20
N ASP A 106 3.06 11.55 23.65
CA ASP A 106 2.29 12.52 24.44
C ASP A 106 1.15 11.87 25.25
N ASN A 107 0.64 10.72 24.81
CA ASN A 107 -0.55 10.09 25.39
C ASN A 107 -0.27 8.79 26.18
N PHE A 108 0.93 8.21 26.06
CA PHE A 108 1.28 6.94 26.72
C PHE A 108 2.61 7.03 27.46
N ASN A 109 2.76 6.20 28.49
CA ASN A 109 4.04 6.05 29.18
C ASN A 109 4.98 5.18 28.34
N VAL A 110 5.84 5.81 27.53
CA VAL A 110 6.84 5.15 26.68
C VAL A 110 8.09 4.83 27.50
N LEU A 111 8.47 3.55 27.51
CA LEU A 111 9.65 3.03 28.21
C LEU A 111 10.90 3.10 27.34
N GLU A 112 10.75 2.85 26.04
CA GLU A 112 11.86 2.73 25.09
C GLU A 112 11.36 3.10 23.69
N ILE A 113 12.21 3.80 22.91
CA ILE A 113 12.00 4.03 21.48
C ILE A 113 13.25 3.53 20.78
N GLU A 114 13.08 2.56 19.87
CA GLU A 114 14.14 2.00 19.05
C GLU A 114 13.83 2.29 17.58
N GLU A 115 14.70 3.04 16.92
CA GLU A 115 14.64 3.26 15.48
C GLU A 115 15.60 2.27 14.82
N LYS A 116 15.04 1.14 14.37
CA LYS A 116 15.82 0.08 13.74
C LYS A 116 16.22 0.56 12.35
N GLY A 117 17.48 0.93 12.15
CA GLY A 117 17.98 1.43 10.86
C GLY A 117 19.34 2.12 10.98
N GLU A 118 19.53 2.92 12.03
CA GLU A 118 20.68 3.84 12.15
C GLU A 118 22.02 3.17 12.57
N ASN A 119 22.00 1.95 13.13
CA ASN A 119 23.18 1.31 13.74
C ASN A 119 23.73 0.10 12.97
N ARG A 120 23.49 -0.02 11.66
CA ARG A 120 23.95 -1.19 10.89
C ARG A 120 25.32 -0.97 10.26
N GLU A 121 26.19 -1.98 10.37
CA GLU A 121 27.37 -2.08 9.52
C GLU A 121 26.92 -2.06 8.04
N ALA A 122 27.72 -1.46 7.16
CA ALA A 122 27.39 -1.21 5.74
C ALA A 122 26.95 -2.44 4.90
N TYR A 123 26.90 -3.64 5.50
CA TYR A 123 26.56 -4.92 4.90
C TYR A 123 25.27 -5.55 5.42
N GLU A 124 24.65 -5.01 6.48
CA GLU A 124 23.37 -5.50 7.00
C GLU A 124 22.21 -4.65 6.45
N PHE A 125 21.62 -5.12 5.37
CA PHE A 125 20.42 -4.52 4.81
C PHE A 125 19.25 -4.77 5.75
N GLY A 126 18.63 -3.73 6.25
CA GLY A 126 17.28 -3.90 6.73
C GLY A 126 16.63 -2.61 7.13
N TYR A 127 15.48 -2.84 7.71
CA TYR A 127 14.30 -2.04 7.51
C TYR A 127 14.17 -0.94 8.57
N ASP A 128 13.96 0.31 8.12
CA ASP A 128 13.69 1.49 8.95
C ASP A 128 12.31 1.39 9.63
N SER A 129 12.30 0.91 10.87
CA SER A 129 11.10 0.70 11.68
C SER A 129 11.22 1.45 12.99
N ILE A 130 10.17 2.20 13.34
CA ILE A 130 10.09 2.82 14.67
C ILE A 130 9.38 1.85 15.60
N HIS A 131 10.06 1.42 16.65
CA HIS A 131 9.54 0.55 17.69
C HIS A 131 9.38 1.37 18.98
N LEU A 132 8.17 1.44 19.51
CA LEU A 132 7.89 2.05 20.80
C LEU A 132 7.49 0.94 21.77
N LEU A 133 8.12 0.93 22.94
CA LEU A 133 7.70 0.09 24.04
C LEU A 133 6.88 0.93 25.01
N ILE A 134 5.59 0.63 25.17
CA ILE A 134 4.72 1.34 26.11
C ILE A 134 4.39 0.48 27.32
N CYS A 135 4.33 1.09 28.50
CA CYS A 135 3.91 0.43 29.73
C CYS A 135 2.38 0.25 29.74
N LEU A 136 1.89 -0.92 30.15
CA LEU A 136 0.45 -1.15 30.31
C LEU A 136 -0.08 -0.33 31.51
N PRO A 137 -1.27 0.29 31.40
CA PRO A 137 -1.89 0.97 32.53
C PRO A 137 -2.05 0.07 33.76
N LYS A 138 -1.75 0.62 34.93
CA LYS A 138 -1.85 -0.11 36.22
C LYS A 138 -3.26 -0.68 36.41
N GLY A 139 -3.34 -1.93 36.88
CA GLY A 139 -4.59 -2.61 37.21
C GLY A 139 -5.28 -3.35 36.05
N ILE A 140 -4.75 -3.29 34.82
CA ILE A 140 -5.24 -4.12 33.71
C ILE A 140 -4.74 -5.57 33.85
N VAL A 141 -3.44 -5.72 34.11
CA VAL A 141 -2.82 -7.02 34.42
C VAL A 141 -2.68 -7.10 35.93
N LYS A 142 -3.33 -8.09 36.54
CA LYS A 142 -3.27 -8.34 38.00
C LYS A 142 -2.19 -9.33 38.37
N GLU A 143 -2.00 -10.34 37.52
CA GLU A 143 -1.00 -11.39 37.67
C GLU A 143 -0.29 -11.56 36.32
N GLU A 144 1.04 -11.67 36.35
CA GLU A 144 1.86 -11.65 35.16
C GLU A 144 2.14 -13.07 34.64
N ILE A 145 2.26 -13.18 33.31
CA ILE A 145 2.84 -14.37 32.72
C ILE A 145 4.33 -14.35 33.09
N PRO A 146 4.92 -15.46 33.57
CA PRO A 146 6.33 -15.47 33.98
C PRO A 146 7.25 -14.87 32.90
N TYR A 147 8.21 -14.05 33.31
CA TYR A 147 9.16 -13.34 32.44
C TYR A 147 8.54 -12.32 31.46
N ALA A 148 7.22 -12.19 31.38
CA ALA A 148 6.56 -11.22 30.51
C ALA A 148 6.32 -9.92 31.27
N GLU A 149 7.01 -8.87 30.84
CA GLU A 149 6.83 -7.54 31.40
C GLU A 149 5.46 -6.98 30.93
N PRO A 150 4.70 -6.27 31.77
CA PRO A 150 3.40 -5.71 31.41
C PRO A 150 3.58 -4.48 30.52
N CYS A 151 4.01 -4.72 29.29
CA CYS A 151 4.28 -3.73 28.26
C CYS A 151 3.74 -4.18 26.90
N CYS A 152 3.69 -3.25 25.97
CA CYS A 152 3.22 -3.47 24.61
C CYS A 152 4.23 -2.88 23.63
N GLU A 153 4.72 -3.70 22.70
CA GLU A 153 5.55 -3.25 21.60
C GLU A 153 4.63 -2.71 20.48
N ILE A 154 4.82 -1.44 20.12
CA ILE A 154 4.16 -0.79 19.00
C ILE A 154 5.19 -0.60 17.88
N GLN A 155 4.88 -1.10 16.69
CA GLN A 155 5.70 -0.99 15.50
C GLN A 155 5.01 -0.03 14.51
N LEU A 156 5.66 1.08 14.15
CA LEU A 156 5.15 2.04 13.16
C LEU A 156 5.81 1.80 11.81
N ARG A 157 5.01 1.66 10.76
CA ARG A 157 5.47 1.36 9.40
C ARG A 157 4.62 2.04 8.33
N THR A 158 5.17 2.30 7.16
CA THR A 158 4.36 2.52 5.95
C THR A 158 3.83 1.19 5.40
N LYS A 159 2.96 1.25 4.38
CA LYS A 159 2.49 0.06 3.64
C LYS A 159 3.64 -0.70 2.98
N LEU A 160 4.59 0.00 2.34
CA LEU A 160 5.70 -0.63 1.62
C LEU A 160 6.67 -1.28 2.58
N GLN A 161 6.94 -0.57 3.67
CA GLN A 161 7.72 -1.03 4.79
C GLN A 161 7.14 -2.29 5.47
N ASP A 162 5.82 -2.33 5.69
CA ASP A 162 5.14 -3.51 6.23
C ASP A 162 5.20 -4.70 5.27
N ALA A 163 4.97 -4.45 3.98
CA ALA A 163 5.06 -5.48 2.94
C ALA A 163 6.49 -6.06 2.85
N TRP A 164 7.52 -5.20 2.90
CA TRP A 164 8.91 -5.63 2.93
C TRP A 164 9.19 -6.55 4.12
N ALA A 165 8.78 -6.14 5.32
CA ALA A 165 9.04 -6.91 6.53
C ALA A 165 8.34 -8.29 6.54
N GLU A 166 7.17 -8.41 5.89
CA GLU A 166 6.51 -9.71 5.71
C GLU A 166 7.28 -10.61 4.74
N VAL A 167 7.72 -10.06 3.60
CA VAL A 167 8.53 -10.78 2.62
C VAL A 167 9.86 -11.23 3.22
N GLU A 168 10.54 -10.34 3.94
CA GLU A 168 11.80 -10.63 4.62
C GLU A 168 11.62 -11.77 5.65
N HIS A 169 10.56 -11.72 6.44
CA HIS A 169 10.26 -12.77 7.42
C HIS A 169 9.99 -14.13 6.76
N GLU A 170 9.21 -14.16 5.68
CA GLU A 170 8.91 -15.42 4.98
C GLU A 170 10.11 -15.98 4.22
N LEU A 171 10.93 -15.13 3.59
CA LEU A 171 12.02 -15.58 2.72
C LEU A 171 13.36 -15.79 3.46
N ILE A 172 13.64 -15.02 4.51
CA ILE A 172 14.92 -15.06 5.21
C ILE A 172 14.81 -15.85 6.51
N TYR A 173 13.76 -15.60 7.31
CA TYR A 173 13.68 -16.18 8.65
C TYR A 173 13.04 -17.57 8.70
N LYS A 174 12.22 -17.94 7.70
CA LYS A 174 11.64 -19.30 7.59
C LYS A 174 12.42 -20.22 6.65
N ALA A 175 13.21 -19.68 5.72
CA ALA A 175 14.09 -20.50 4.90
C ALA A 175 15.36 -20.81 5.70
N ASP A 176 15.84 -22.05 5.64
CA ASP A 176 17.14 -22.40 6.24
C ASP A 176 18.22 -21.46 5.68
N ASP A 177 18.93 -20.76 6.57
CA ASP A 177 19.89 -19.67 6.28
C ASP A 177 20.97 -20.07 5.25
N SER A 178 21.16 -21.39 5.06
CA SER A 178 22.04 -22.00 4.05
C SER A 178 21.61 -21.78 2.59
N LEU A 179 20.36 -21.43 2.33
CA LEU A 179 19.80 -21.33 0.96
C LEU A 179 19.93 -19.93 0.32
N LEU A 180 20.23 -18.89 1.11
CA LEU A 180 20.33 -17.51 0.62
C LEU A 180 21.74 -17.17 0.15
N ASN A 181 22.00 -17.44 -1.14
CA ASN A 181 23.26 -17.03 -1.75
C ASN A 181 23.43 -15.49 -1.81
N LYS A 182 24.68 -15.03 -1.98
CA LYS A 182 25.02 -13.59 -2.01
C LYS A 182 24.28 -12.81 -3.11
N ALA A 183 23.87 -13.47 -4.20
CA ALA A 183 23.13 -12.83 -5.29
C ALA A 183 21.68 -12.52 -4.89
N LEU A 184 21.01 -13.43 -4.20
CA LEU A 184 19.65 -13.21 -3.71
C LEU A 184 19.61 -12.14 -2.61
N LYS A 185 20.59 -12.14 -1.69
CA LYS A 185 20.74 -11.06 -0.69
C LYS A 185 20.87 -9.68 -1.33
N ARG A 186 21.62 -9.56 -2.44
CA ARG A 186 21.72 -8.29 -3.21
C ARG A 186 20.41 -7.89 -3.88
N LYS A 187 19.65 -8.84 -4.42
CA LYS A 187 18.33 -8.56 -5.02
C LYS A 187 17.35 -8.04 -3.96
N LEU A 188 17.33 -8.68 -2.80
CA LEU A 188 16.54 -8.24 -1.65
C LEU A 188 16.95 -6.83 -1.20
N ALA A 189 18.25 -6.56 -1.06
CA ALA A 189 18.76 -5.22 -0.76
C ALA A 189 18.31 -4.16 -1.78
N SER A 190 18.43 -4.46 -3.07
CA SER A 190 17.98 -3.57 -4.15
C SER A 190 16.48 -3.30 -4.07
N LEU A 191 15.67 -4.32 -3.76
CA LEU A 191 14.23 -4.15 -3.62
C LEU A 191 13.88 -3.27 -2.41
N ASN A 192 14.52 -3.47 -1.26
CA ASN A 192 14.32 -2.61 -0.09
C ASN A 192 14.67 -1.15 -0.39
N ALA A 193 15.78 -0.90 -1.10
CA ALA A 193 16.15 0.44 -1.54
C ALA A 193 15.09 1.07 -2.46
N SER A 194 14.57 0.30 -3.44
CA SER A 194 13.50 0.77 -4.34
C SER A 194 12.20 1.08 -3.59
N LEU A 195 11.84 0.29 -2.59
CA LEU A 195 10.66 0.54 -1.75
C LEU A 195 10.85 1.79 -0.90
N THR A 196 12.04 1.97 -0.31
CA THR A 196 12.37 3.17 0.49
C THR A 196 12.29 4.43 -0.37
N LEU A 197 12.88 4.39 -1.58
CA LEU A 197 12.79 5.50 -2.53
C LEU A 197 11.34 5.78 -2.95
N SER A 198 10.54 4.72 -3.15
CA SER A 198 9.12 4.87 -3.49
C SER A 198 8.34 5.57 -2.38
N ASP A 199 8.58 5.23 -1.11
CA ASP A 199 7.96 5.92 0.02
C ASP A 199 8.37 7.40 0.10
N ILE A 200 9.64 7.73 -0.16
CA ILE A 200 10.13 9.13 -0.24
C ILE A 200 9.41 9.87 -1.37
N ILE A 201 9.33 9.28 -2.57
CA ILE A 201 8.64 9.89 -3.71
C ILE A 201 7.16 10.09 -3.43
N PHE A 202 6.48 9.11 -2.80
CA PHE A 202 5.09 9.27 -2.40
C PHE A 202 4.91 10.40 -1.39
N GLN A 203 5.85 10.54 -0.46
CA GLN A 203 5.85 11.65 0.49
C GLN A 203 6.03 13.01 -0.23
N GLU A 204 6.99 13.12 -1.16
CA GLU A 204 7.23 14.33 -1.94
C GLU A 204 6.02 14.71 -2.80
N ILE A 205 5.39 13.74 -3.47
CA ILE A 205 4.17 13.97 -4.26
C ILE A 205 3.04 14.49 -3.36
N ARG A 206 2.88 13.91 -2.17
CA ARG A 206 1.87 14.35 -1.20
C ARG A 206 2.14 15.79 -0.74
N ASP A 207 3.39 16.12 -0.43
CA ASP A 207 3.76 17.45 0.04
C ASP A 207 3.56 18.48 -1.08
N TYR A 208 3.93 18.16 -2.31
CA TYR A 208 3.66 18.99 -3.49
C TYR A 208 2.15 19.21 -3.73
N GLN A 209 1.33 18.17 -3.57
CA GLN A 209 -0.13 18.30 -3.68
C GLN A 209 -0.69 19.24 -2.61
N ARG A 210 -0.21 19.14 -1.36
CA ARG A 210 -0.62 20.05 -0.27
C ARG A 210 -0.24 21.49 -0.57
N GLU A 211 1.01 21.74 -0.98
CA GLU A 211 1.47 23.08 -1.38
C GLU A 211 0.65 23.65 -2.54
N ARG A 212 0.32 22.84 -3.55
CA ARG A 212 -0.55 23.25 -4.65
C ARG A 212 -1.97 23.53 -4.19
N GLN A 213 -2.54 22.71 -3.32
CA GLN A 213 -3.87 22.95 -2.77
C GLN A 213 -3.90 24.25 -1.96
N GLU A 214 -2.90 24.53 -1.13
CA GLU A 214 -2.79 25.79 -0.41
C GLU A 214 -2.65 26.99 -1.35
N LEU A 215 -1.84 26.87 -2.41
CA LEU A 215 -1.71 27.91 -3.44
C LEU A 215 -3.02 28.12 -4.20
N ASP A 216 -3.70 27.05 -4.59
CA ASP A 216 -4.97 27.11 -5.29
C ASP A 216 -6.10 27.62 -4.38
N GLU A 217 -6.07 27.32 -3.07
CA GLU A 217 -6.95 27.92 -2.06
C GLU A 217 -6.68 29.40 -1.88
N ARG A 218 -5.42 29.84 -1.76
CA ARG A 218 -5.05 31.26 -1.72
C ARG A 218 -5.47 31.98 -3.00
N ARG A 219 -5.30 31.33 -4.15
CA ARG A 219 -5.77 31.84 -5.45
C ARG A 219 -7.29 31.91 -5.48
N ARG A 220 -8.02 30.91 -5.00
CA ARG A 220 -9.48 30.92 -4.89
C ARG A 220 -9.97 31.98 -3.94
N GLN A 221 -9.33 32.21 -2.80
CA GLN A 221 -9.67 33.30 -1.88
C GLN A 221 -9.42 34.66 -2.53
N THR A 222 -8.30 34.82 -3.22
CA THR A 222 -7.96 36.04 -3.96
C THR A 222 -8.92 36.24 -5.15
N LEU A 223 -9.28 35.17 -5.84
CA LEU A 223 -10.20 35.18 -6.98
C LEU A 223 -11.63 35.41 -6.50
N GLN A 224 -12.06 34.81 -5.39
CA GLN A 224 -13.36 35.05 -4.76
C GLN A 224 -13.47 36.51 -4.34
N ALA A 225 -12.44 37.05 -3.67
CA ALA A 225 -12.38 38.48 -3.34
C ALA A 225 -12.38 39.40 -4.59
N LYS A 226 -11.89 38.92 -5.74
CA LYS A 226 -11.95 39.62 -7.04
C LYS A 226 -13.27 39.41 -7.78
N ILE A 227 -13.92 38.26 -7.65
CA ILE A 227 -15.22 37.91 -8.23
C ILE A 227 -16.33 38.67 -7.50
N ASP A 228 -16.26 38.75 -6.17
CA ASP A 228 -17.11 39.61 -5.35
C ASP A 228 -16.96 41.10 -5.76
N ALA A 229 -15.86 41.45 -6.43
CA ALA A 229 -15.58 42.79 -6.92
C ALA A 229 -15.87 43.00 -8.43
N ILE A 230 -16.16 41.95 -9.21
CA ILE A 230 -16.25 42.03 -10.67
C ILE A 230 -17.41 41.15 -11.16
N GLU A 231 -18.61 41.73 -11.21
CA GLU A 231 -19.67 41.24 -12.09
C GLU A 231 -19.33 41.61 -13.56
N GLY A 232 -19.13 40.60 -14.41
CA GLY A 232 -19.29 40.72 -15.86
C GLY A 232 -18.08 40.36 -16.73
N ILE A 233 -18.35 39.49 -17.71
CA ILE A 233 -17.70 39.25 -19.03
C ILE A 233 -17.08 37.85 -19.22
N GLN A 234 -17.57 37.20 -20.29
CA GLN A 234 -17.15 35.95 -20.93
C GLN A 234 -15.96 36.20 -21.89
N ASP A 235 -15.01 35.25 -22.02
CA ASP A 235 -14.91 34.35 -23.19
C ASP A 235 -13.58 33.55 -23.27
N THR A 236 -13.75 32.32 -23.78
CA THR A 236 -12.90 31.38 -24.56
C THR A 236 -11.36 31.45 -24.53
N VAL A 237 -10.71 30.27 -24.34
CA VAL A 237 -9.44 29.90 -25.00
C VAL A 237 -9.44 28.39 -25.31
N GLY A 238 -9.22 28.04 -26.59
CA GLY A 238 -8.93 26.69 -27.07
C GLY A 238 -7.42 26.38 -27.02
N ILE A 239 -7.07 25.10 -26.89
CA ILE A 239 -5.68 24.63 -26.94
C ILE A 239 -5.56 23.62 -28.07
N GLU A 240 -4.76 23.98 -29.08
CA GLU A 240 -4.30 23.11 -30.15
C GLU A 240 -3.20 22.16 -29.62
N GLY A 241 -3.35 20.87 -29.88
CA GLY A 241 -2.34 19.84 -29.55
C GLY A 241 -1.31 19.71 -30.67
N GLN A 242 -0.03 19.87 -30.32
CA GLN A 242 1.10 19.62 -31.22
C GLN A 242 1.34 18.11 -31.41
N ALA A 243 1.60 17.70 -32.64
CA ALA A 243 1.96 16.33 -33.00
C ALA A 243 3.38 15.99 -32.51
N GLN A 244 3.54 14.84 -31.86
CA GLN A 244 4.83 14.37 -31.36
C GLN A 244 5.68 13.70 -32.46
N GLU A 245 6.97 14.03 -32.46
CA GLU A 245 8.01 13.39 -33.26
C GLU A 245 8.32 11.96 -32.78
N VAL A 246 8.78 11.11 -33.69
CA VAL A 246 9.14 9.71 -33.43
C VAL A 246 10.60 9.65 -32.94
N ASP A 247 10.80 9.27 -31.67
CA ASP A 247 12.13 9.07 -31.07
C ASP A 247 12.74 7.71 -31.47
N ASP A 248 13.79 7.75 -32.29
CA ASP A 248 14.51 6.58 -32.83
C ASP A 248 15.79 6.23 -32.03
N SER A 249 15.98 6.81 -30.84
CA SER A 249 17.17 6.57 -29.99
C SER A 249 17.35 5.08 -29.64
N PRO A 250 18.55 4.49 -29.66
CA PRO A 250 18.74 3.06 -29.43
C PRO A 250 18.26 2.59 -28.05
N LEU A 251 17.57 1.45 -27.99
CA LEU A 251 17.10 0.84 -26.73
C LEU A 251 18.27 0.20 -25.94
N PRO A 252 18.28 0.28 -24.60
CA PRO A 252 19.33 -0.34 -23.78
C PRO A 252 19.32 -1.87 -23.84
N ASP A 253 20.50 -2.50 -23.76
CA ASP A 253 20.67 -3.95 -23.67
C ASP A 253 20.21 -4.50 -22.30
N ILE A 254 19.55 -5.67 -22.29
CA ILE A 254 18.97 -6.28 -21.10
C ILE A 254 19.92 -7.36 -20.55
N SER A 255 20.99 -6.94 -19.88
CA SER A 255 21.73 -7.84 -18.99
C SER A 255 21.40 -7.52 -17.51
N ASN A 256 20.63 -8.42 -16.88
CA ASN A 256 20.31 -8.56 -15.45
C ASN A 256 20.43 -7.29 -14.57
N GLY A 257 19.33 -6.52 -14.51
CA GLY A 257 19.17 -5.26 -13.77
C GLY A 257 18.32 -4.21 -14.51
N SER A 258 17.95 -4.51 -15.76
CA SER A 258 17.43 -3.54 -16.76
C SER A 258 15.90 -3.47 -16.87
N LEU A 259 15.13 -4.43 -16.35
CA LEU A 259 13.66 -4.43 -16.50
C LEU A 259 13.01 -3.23 -15.79
N ASP A 260 13.43 -2.93 -14.56
CA ASP A 260 12.87 -1.82 -13.78
C ASP A 260 13.16 -0.48 -14.45
N LYS A 261 14.37 -0.32 -15.02
CA LYS A 261 14.74 0.87 -15.79
C LYS A 261 13.91 1.01 -17.06
N LEU A 262 13.72 -0.07 -17.81
CA LEU A 262 12.89 -0.05 -19.02
C LEU A 262 11.43 0.25 -18.70
N LEU A 263 10.90 -0.30 -17.60
CA LEU A 263 9.55 -0.03 -17.14
C LEU A 263 9.40 1.42 -16.68
N HIS A 264 10.38 1.94 -15.96
CA HIS A 264 10.41 3.34 -15.54
C HIS A 264 10.42 4.27 -16.76
N GLU A 265 11.30 4.06 -17.74
CA GLU A 265 11.32 4.83 -19.00
C GLU A 265 10.00 4.71 -19.77
N ALA A 266 9.37 3.53 -19.78
CA ALA A 266 8.09 3.34 -20.44
C ALA A 266 6.96 4.13 -19.77
N LEU A 267 6.92 4.11 -18.44
CA LEU A 267 5.91 4.83 -17.64
C LEU A 267 6.15 6.34 -17.67
N ASP A 268 7.40 6.78 -17.60
CA ASP A 268 7.78 8.18 -17.75
C ASP A 268 7.34 8.71 -19.13
N ALA A 269 7.71 8.01 -20.21
CA ALA A 269 7.26 8.34 -21.55
C ALA A 269 5.72 8.35 -21.68
N HIS A 270 5.02 7.38 -21.07
CA HIS A 270 3.56 7.35 -21.05
C HIS A 270 2.99 8.58 -20.33
N SER A 271 3.53 8.94 -19.16
CA SER A 271 3.07 10.09 -18.37
C SER A 271 3.32 11.43 -19.06
N GLN A 272 4.40 11.53 -19.85
CA GLN A 272 4.72 12.68 -20.68
C GLN A 272 3.97 12.68 -22.02
N HIS A 273 2.98 11.79 -22.17
CA HIS A 273 2.24 11.55 -23.41
C HIS A 273 3.09 11.14 -24.61
N ASN A 274 4.38 10.81 -24.44
CA ASN A 274 5.26 10.31 -25.49
C ASN A 274 4.94 8.84 -25.81
N TYR A 275 3.82 8.67 -26.51
CA TYR A 275 3.23 7.36 -26.75
C TYR A 275 4.05 6.49 -27.70
N SER A 276 4.78 7.08 -28.65
CA SER A 276 5.68 6.34 -29.53
C SER A 276 6.81 5.67 -28.73
N LYS A 277 7.48 6.44 -27.85
CA LYS A 277 8.51 5.94 -26.95
C LYS A 277 7.92 4.90 -25.99
N ALA A 278 6.79 5.19 -25.33
CA ALA A 278 6.14 4.25 -24.40
C ALA A 278 5.81 2.90 -25.05
N LEU A 279 5.18 2.91 -26.24
CA LEU A 279 4.84 1.70 -26.99
C LEU A 279 6.08 0.87 -27.34
N ARG A 280 7.18 1.54 -27.70
CA ARG A 280 8.45 0.90 -28.03
C ARG A 280 9.03 0.17 -26.82
N TYR A 281 9.11 0.82 -25.66
CA TYR A 281 9.59 0.17 -24.43
C TYR A 281 8.67 -0.96 -23.98
N TYR A 282 7.36 -0.75 -23.93
CA TYR A 282 6.43 -1.82 -23.54
C TYR A 282 6.51 -3.04 -24.48
N SER A 283 6.62 -2.81 -25.78
CA SER A 283 6.77 -3.89 -26.76
C SER A 283 8.10 -4.62 -26.60
N PHE A 284 9.18 -3.89 -26.37
CA PHE A 284 10.49 -4.47 -26.10
C PHE A 284 10.46 -5.35 -24.85
N ILE A 285 9.85 -4.88 -23.76
CA ILE A 285 9.69 -5.66 -22.52
C ILE A 285 8.90 -6.95 -22.82
N LEU A 286 7.75 -6.85 -23.50
CA LEU A 286 6.90 -8.02 -23.80
C LEU A 286 7.57 -9.04 -24.72
N ASN A 287 8.35 -8.59 -25.71
CA ASN A 287 9.08 -9.47 -26.63
C ASN A 287 10.17 -10.30 -25.92
N ASN A 288 10.70 -9.78 -24.81
CA ASN A 288 11.65 -10.49 -23.95
C ASN A 288 10.99 -11.47 -22.98
N LYS A 289 9.70 -11.78 -23.15
CA LYS A 289 8.94 -12.80 -22.41
C LYS A 289 9.08 -12.64 -20.87
N PRO A 290 8.59 -11.52 -20.31
CA PRO A 290 8.66 -11.27 -18.88
C PRO A 290 7.74 -12.25 -18.14
N GLY A 291 7.92 -12.39 -16.82
CA GLY A 291 7.07 -13.24 -15.99
C GLY A 291 5.58 -12.89 -16.12
N MET A 292 4.68 -13.84 -15.86
CA MET A 292 3.23 -13.72 -16.13
C MET A 292 2.61 -12.45 -15.51
N GLN A 293 2.95 -12.11 -14.27
CA GLN A 293 2.44 -10.90 -13.61
C GLN A 293 2.91 -9.62 -14.31
N VAL A 294 4.19 -9.56 -14.65
CA VAL A 294 4.76 -8.42 -15.40
C VAL A 294 4.12 -8.33 -16.78
N CYS A 295 3.93 -9.46 -17.47
CA CYS A 295 3.26 -9.51 -18.76
C CYS A 295 1.84 -8.91 -18.67
N SER A 296 1.08 -9.23 -17.62
CA SER A 296 -0.25 -8.66 -17.40
C SER A 296 -0.21 -7.14 -17.20
N ILE A 297 0.68 -6.65 -16.35
CA ILE A 297 0.83 -5.21 -16.06
C ILE A 297 1.25 -4.45 -17.31
N ILE A 298 2.31 -4.91 -18.00
CA ILE A 298 2.83 -4.24 -19.20
C ILE A 298 1.81 -4.27 -20.34
N SER A 299 1.12 -5.40 -20.55
CA SER A 299 0.08 -5.48 -21.58
C SER A 299 -1.06 -4.52 -21.26
N ASN A 300 -1.47 -4.40 -20.00
CA ASN A 300 -2.48 -3.42 -19.60
C ASN A 300 -2.01 -1.97 -19.87
N HIS A 301 -0.79 -1.61 -19.50
CA HIS A 301 -0.28 -0.25 -19.78
C HIS A 301 -0.13 0.04 -21.27
N ARG A 302 0.36 -0.92 -22.07
CA ARG A 302 0.46 -0.77 -23.52
C ARG A 302 -0.92 -0.65 -24.18
N GLY A 303 -1.89 -1.42 -23.69
CA GLY A 303 -3.28 -1.32 -24.09
C GLY A 303 -3.87 0.06 -23.80
N MET A 304 -3.57 0.67 -22.64
CA MET A 304 -3.98 2.04 -22.33
C MET A 304 -3.40 3.06 -23.32
N VAL A 305 -2.13 2.91 -23.72
CA VAL A 305 -1.53 3.79 -24.73
C VAL A 305 -2.24 3.65 -26.07
N TYR A 306 -2.54 2.42 -26.51
CA TYR A 306 -3.34 2.22 -27.72
C TYR A 306 -4.75 2.79 -27.61
N PHE A 307 -5.39 2.68 -26.45
CA PHE A 307 -6.70 3.26 -26.19
C PHE A 307 -6.69 4.78 -26.35
N VAL A 308 -5.71 5.48 -25.76
CA VAL A 308 -5.59 6.94 -25.89
C VAL A 308 -5.30 7.36 -27.33
N GLN A 309 -4.54 6.55 -28.08
CA GLN A 309 -4.35 6.73 -29.52
C GLN A 309 -5.58 6.34 -30.38
N SER A 310 -6.73 6.05 -29.76
CA SER A 310 -7.96 5.60 -30.43
C SER A 310 -7.79 4.31 -31.26
N ARG A 311 -6.78 3.49 -30.95
CA ARG A 311 -6.50 2.19 -31.59
C ARG A 311 -7.14 1.07 -30.75
N TYR A 312 -8.46 1.11 -30.65
CA TYR A 312 -9.23 0.31 -29.70
C TYR A 312 -9.08 -1.20 -29.91
N GLU A 313 -8.94 -1.69 -31.15
CA GLU A 313 -8.74 -3.11 -31.43
C GLU A 313 -7.42 -3.62 -30.85
N ARG A 314 -6.33 -2.85 -31.01
CA ARG A 314 -5.03 -3.22 -30.42
C ARG A 314 -5.04 -3.09 -28.90
N ALA A 315 -5.77 -2.12 -28.37
CA ALA A 315 -5.99 -2.02 -26.93
C ALA A 315 -6.71 -3.27 -26.39
N ILE A 316 -7.76 -3.73 -27.07
CA ILE A 316 -8.50 -4.96 -26.72
C ILE A 316 -7.60 -6.20 -26.76
N GLU A 317 -6.72 -6.34 -27.76
CA GLU A 317 -5.76 -7.44 -27.83
C GLU A 317 -4.83 -7.46 -26.60
N ASP A 318 -4.32 -6.30 -26.21
CA ASP A 318 -3.42 -6.16 -25.07
C ASP A 318 -4.13 -6.33 -23.72
N PHE A 319 -5.33 -5.79 -23.55
CA PHE A 319 -6.13 -6.05 -22.35
C PHE A 319 -6.54 -7.52 -22.26
N THR A 320 -6.88 -8.16 -23.39
CA THR A 320 -7.17 -9.60 -23.43
C THR A 320 -5.95 -10.43 -23.03
N ARG A 321 -4.75 -10.06 -23.50
CA ARG A 321 -3.51 -10.68 -23.06
C ARG A 321 -3.28 -10.49 -21.56
N ALA A 322 -3.57 -9.30 -21.02
CA ALA A 322 -3.48 -9.03 -19.60
C ALA A 322 -4.42 -9.91 -18.76
N ILE A 323 -5.64 -10.13 -19.24
CA ILE A 323 -6.65 -11.01 -18.63
C ILE A 323 -6.24 -12.49 -18.72
N GLN A 324 -5.77 -12.94 -19.89
CA GLN A 324 -5.32 -14.33 -20.07
C GLN A 324 -4.15 -14.69 -19.15
N THR A 325 -3.26 -13.73 -18.89
CA THR A 325 -2.09 -13.93 -18.01
C THR A 325 -2.42 -13.72 -16.53
N ASN A 326 -3.40 -12.88 -16.21
CA ASN A 326 -3.94 -12.70 -14.86
C ASN A 326 -5.46 -12.53 -14.91
N PRO A 327 -6.24 -13.61 -14.73
CA PRO A 327 -7.70 -13.57 -14.77
C PRO A 327 -8.33 -12.71 -13.66
N ASN A 328 -7.59 -12.35 -12.61
CA ASN A 328 -8.07 -11.50 -11.53
C ASN A 328 -7.69 -10.02 -11.72
N ASN A 329 -7.23 -9.62 -12.91
CA ASN A 329 -6.89 -8.24 -13.21
C ASN A 329 -8.14 -7.41 -13.54
N PHE A 330 -8.87 -6.95 -12.51
CA PHE A 330 -10.07 -6.15 -12.68
C PHE A 330 -9.85 -4.90 -13.56
N ARG A 331 -8.67 -4.26 -13.46
CA ARG A 331 -8.34 -3.08 -14.29
C ARG A 331 -8.31 -3.40 -15.77
N ALA A 332 -7.81 -4.58 -16.15
CA ALA A 332 -7.78 -5.00 -17.54
C ALA A 332 -9.19 -5.26 -18.09
N TYR A 333 -10.08 -5.85 -17.29
CA TYR A 333 -11.50 -5.97 -17.63
C TYR A 333 -12.14 -4.59 -17.80
N ASN A 334 -11.99 -3.69 -16.82
CA ASN A 334 -12.54 -2.34 -16.89
C ASN A 334 -12.05 -1.58 -18.14
N ASN A 335 -10.75 -1.62 -18.42
CA ASN A 335 -10.17 -0.95 -19.58
C ASN A 335 -10.63 -1.55 -20.90
N ARG A 336 -10.77 -2.88 -20.99
CA ARG A 336 -11.32 -3.55 -22.18
C ARG A 336 -12.80 -3.23 -22.38
N GLY A 337 -13.56 -3.13 -21.29
CA GLY A 337 -14.95 -2.67 -21.31
C GLY A 337 -15.08 -1.27 -21.90
N HIS A 338 -14.20 -0.34 -21.52
CA HIS A 338 -14.14 0.98 -22.15
C HIS A 338 -13.78 0.90 -23.64
N ALA A 339 -12.83 0.07 -24.04
CA ALA A 339 -12.48 -0.12 -25.45
C ALA A 339 -13.65 -0.67 -26.27
N TYR A 340 -14.38 -1.65 -25.74
CA TYR A 340 -15.61 -2.16 -26.35
C TYR A 340 -16.69 -1.09 -26.45
N ARG A 341 -16.86 -0.24 -25.42
CA ARG A 341 -17.81 0.89 -25.49
C ARG A 341 -17.45 1.85 -26.62
N MET A 342 -16.17 2.21 -26.78
CA MET A 342 -15.74 3.09 -27.88
C MET A 342 -16.01 2.50 -29.26
N LEU A 343 -16.02 1.17 -29.39
CA LEU A 343 -16.42 0.44 -30.60
C LEU A 343 -17.93 0.15 -30.68
N LYS A 344 -18.74 0.69 -29.76
CA LYS A 344 -20.19 0.46 -29.64
C LYS A 344 -20.59 -1.01 -29.44
N MET A 345 -19.67 -1.82 -28.93
CA MET A 345 -19.90 -3.22 -28.57
C MET A 345 -20.42 -3.31 -27.13
N TYR A 346 -21.61 -2.73 -26.90
CA TYR A 346 -22.13 -2.48 -25.55
C TYR A 346 -22.33 -3.73 -24.69
N ASP A 347 -22.79 -4.84 -25.29
CA ASP A 347 -22.99 -6.09 -24.55
C ASP A 347 -21.68 -6.61 -23.95
N ARG A 348 -20.59 -6.60 -24.74
CA ARG A 348 -19.25 -7.00 -24.28
C ARG A 348 -18.68 -6.02 -23.27
N ALA A 349 -18.96 -4.73 -23.44
CA ALA A 349 -18.54 -3.71 -22.48
C ALA A 349 -19.18 -3.95 -21.11
N LEU A 350 -20.49 -4.21 -21.07
CA LEU A 350 -21.21 -4.54 -19.84
C LEU A 350 -20.70 -5.82 -19.19
N GLU A 351 -20.47 -6.88 -19.97
CA GLU A 351 -19.90 -8.14 -19.49
C GLU A 351 -18.53 -7.94 -18.81
N ASP A 352 -17.65 -7.15 -19.44
CA ASP A 352 -16.34 -6.84 -18.87
C ASP A 352 -16.43 -5.99 -17.60
N PHE A 353 -17.33 -5.00 -17.55
CA PHE A 353 -17.54 -4.23 -16.33
C PHE A 353 -18.13 -5.08 -15.21
N ASP A 354 -19.05 -6.00 -15.51
CA ASP A 354 -19.62 -6.92 -14.54
C ASP A 354 -18.54 -7.85 -13.96
N HIS A 355 -17.67 -8.43 -14.79
CA HIS A 355 -16.52 -9.21 -14.31
C HIS A 355 -15.55 -8.37 -13.46
N SER A 356 -15.28 -7.13 -13.85
CA SER A 356 -14.46 -6.21 -13.03
C SER A 356 -15.06 -6.01 -11.64
N ILE A 357 -16.38 -5.84 -11.54
CA ILE A 357 -17.12 -5.66 -10.29
C ILE A 357 -17.14 -6.96 -9.46
N GLU A 358 -17.27 -8.12 -10.10
CA GLU A 358 -17.21 -9.42 -9.41
C GLU A 358 -15.84 -9.66 -8.77
N ILE A 359 -14.76 -9.23 -9.42
CA ILE A 359 -13.39 -9.34 -8.89
C ILE A 359 -13.17 -8.30 -7.78
N ASP A 360 -13.55 -7.04 -7.99
CA ASP A 360 -13.43 -5.98 -7.01
C ASP A 360 -14.61 -4.98 -7.08
N ALA A 361 -15.58 -5.18 -6.18
CA ALA A 361 -16.76 -4.33 -6.06
C ALA A 361 -16.49 -2.97 -5.41
N THR A 362 -15.26 -2.69 -4.96
CA THR A 362 -14.90 -1.43 -4.30
C THR A 362 -14.38 -0.37 -5.26
N GLN A 363 -14.42 -0.63 -6.57
CA GLN A 363 -13.90 0.28 -7.60
C GLN A 363 -15.05 1.05 -8.25
N PRO A 364 -15.12 2.38 -8.08
CA PRO A 364 -16.23 3.18 -8.63
C PRO A 364 -16.19 3.30 -10.16
N ASP A 365 -15.01 3.16 -10.78
CA ASP A 365 -14.83 3.28 -12.24
C ASP A 365 -15.68 2.29 -13.06
N ALA A 366 -15.78 1.04 -12.62
CA ALA A 366 -16.54 0.02 -13.34
C ALA A 366 -18.06 0.31 -13.33
N TYR A 367 -18.58 0.83 -12.22
CA TYR A 367 -19.96 1.30 -12.16
C TYR A 367 -20.18 2.52 -13.05
N LEU A 368 -19.23 3.46 -13.09
CA LEU A 368 -19.30 4.60 -14.02
C LEU A 368 -19.25 4.14 -15.49
N GLY A 369 -18.39 3.18 -15.81
CA GLY A 369 -18.31 2.56 -17.14
C GLY A 369 -19.64 1.97 -17.58
N ARG A 370 -20.31 1.22 -16.70
CA ARG A 370 -21.68 0.74 -16.95
C ARG A 370 -22.68 1.87 -17.11
N ALA A 371 -22.63 2.89 -16.27
CA ALA A 371 -23.52 4.03 -16.38
C ALA A 371 -23.40 4.72 -17.76
N GLN A 372 -22.17 4.86 -18.26
CA GLN A 372 -21.88 5.42 -19.57
C GLN A 372 -22.45 4.55 -20.70
N VAL A 373 -22.29 3.22 -20.63
CA VAL A 373 -22.90 2.30 -21.60
C VAL A 373 -24.44 2.38 -21.56
N CYS A 374 -25.05 2.32 -20.37
CA CYS A 374 -26.50 2.43 -20.22
C CYS A 374 -27.03 3.75 -20.78
N PHE A 375 -26.32 4.86 -20.53
CA PHE A 375 -26.67 6.17 -21.09
C PHE A 375 -26.61 6.17 -22.62
N GLU A 376 -25.54 5.62 -23.21
CA GLU A 376 -25.38 5.49 -24.67
C GLU A 376 -26.45 4.56 -25.30
N MET A 377 -27.01 3.64 -24.51
CA MET A 377 -28.15 2.79 -24.88
C MET A 377 -29.52 3.45 -24.61
N ASN A 378 -29.57 4.70 -24.15
CA ASN A 378 -30.76 5.44 -23.72
C ASN A 378 -31.48 4.86 -22.48
N ASP A 379 -30.84 3.98 -21.71
CA ASP A 379 -31.34 3.52 -20.40
C ASP A 379 -30.85 4.46 -19.29
N TYR A 380 -31.45 5.64 -19.22
CA TYR A 380 -31.09 6.68 -18.27
C TYR A 380 -31.36 6.27 -16.81
N VAL A 381 -32.34 5.38 -16.58
CA VAL A 381 -32.67 4.88 -15.24
C VAL A 381 -31.55 3.98 -14.71
N GLN A 382 -31.05 3.05 -15.52
CA GLN A 382 -29.91 2.24 -15.12
C GLN A 382 -28.61 3.06 -15.07
N ALA A 383 -28.46 4.07 -15.93
CA ALA A 383 -27.33 4.98 -15.84
C ALA A 383 -27.28 5.70 -14.48
N GLU A 384 -28.42 6.21 -13.99
CA GLU A 384 -28.50 6.91 -12.71
C GLU A 384 -28.21 5.96 -11.53
N ARG A 385 -28.76 4.75 -11.58
CA ARG A 385 -28.50 3.71 -10.56
C ARG A 385 -27.03 3.37 -10.45
N ASN A 386 -26.34 3.20 -11.58
CA ASN A 386 -24.92 2.89 -11.59
C ASN A 386 -24.06 4.08 -11.13
N CYS A 387 -24.39 5.32 -11.51
CA CYS A 387 -23.74 6.51 -10.94
C CYS A 387 -23.92 6.58 -9.42
N SER A 388 -25.11 6.26 -8.92
CA SER A 388 -25.40 6.26 -7.48
C SER A 388 -24.56 5.21 -6.75
N LYS A 389 -24.38 4.02 -7.34
CA LYS A 389 -23.49 2.98 -6.79
C LYS A 389 -22.04 3.46 -6.73
N ALA A 390 -21.53 4.09 -7.80
CA ALA A 390 -20.18 4.65 -7.82
C ALA A 390 -19.99 5.69 -6.69
N LEU A 391 -20.96 6.59 -6.49
CA LEU A 391 -20.92 7.61 -5.44
C LEU A 391 -21.13 7.08 -4.03
N ASN A 392 -21.83 5.94 -3.86
CA ASN A 392 -21.92 5.28 -2.56
C ASN A 392 -20.59 4.66 -2.13
N ILE A 393 -19.79 4.20 -3.10
CA ILE A 393 -18.44 3.68 -2.85
C ILE A 393 -17.47 4.84 -2.56
N GLU A 394 -17.47 5.85 -3.43
CA GLU A 394 -16.64 7.04 -3.28
C GLU A 394 -17.48 8.32 -3.44
N PRO A 395 -17.93 8.93 -2.32
CA PRO A 395 -18.81 10.11 -2.37
C PRO A 395 -18.25 11.31 -3.13
N HIS A 396 -16.91 11.44 -3.21
CA HIS A 396 -16.21 12.55 -3.86
C HIS A 396 -15.69 12.18 -5.27
N PHE A 397 -16.20 11.11 -5.88
CA PHE A 397 -15.79 10.70 -7.23
C PHE A 397 -16.33 11.66 -8.30
N GLU A 398 -15.59 12.74 -8.56
CA GLU A 398 -15.90 13.83 -9.49
C GLU A 398 -16.44 13.37 -10.86
N PRO A 399 -15.85 12.37 -11.55
CA PRO A 399 -16.37 11.90 -12.84
C PRO A 399 -17.81 11.38 -12.75
N ALA A 400 -18.15 10.63 -11.70
CA ALA A 400 -19.51 10.15 -11.50
C ALA A 400 -20.48 11.26 -11.09
N GLN A 401 -20.04 12.26 -10.31
CA GLN A 401 -20.89 13.41 -9.97
C GLN A 401 -21.26 14.22 -11.21
N ARG A 402 -20.27 14.52 -12.07
CA ARG A 402 -20.51 15.24 -13.33
C ARG A 402 -21.40 14.42 -14.26
N PHE A 403 -21.13 13.13 -14.39
CA PHE A 403 -21.94 12.27 -15.26
C PHE A 403 -23.38 12.10 -14.72
N MET A 404 -23.57 12.04 -13.40
CA MET A 404 -24.88 12.02 -12.77
C MET A 404 -25.74 13.25 -13.13
N GLN A 405 -25.14 14.44 -13.15
CA GLN A 405 -25.85 15.66 -13.57
C GLN A 405 -26.33 15.56 -15.02
N LEU A 406 -25.49 15.03 -15.91
CA LEU A 406 -25.85 14.79 -17.31
C LEU A 406 -26.99 13.76 -17.44
N VAL A 407 -26.93 12.63 -16.72
CA VAL A 407 -27.98 11.61 -16.70
C VAL A 407 -29.32 12.20 -16.25
N ARG A 408 -29.32 12.97 -15.15
CA ARG A 408 -30.53 13.61 -14.62
C ARG A 408 -31.16 14.61 -15.57
N SER A 409 -30.35 15.30 -16.39
CA SER A 409 -30.89 16.20 -17.43
C SER A 409 -31.71 15.49 -18.52
N LYS A 410 -31.56 14.16 -18.64
CA LYS A 410 -32.28 13.30 -19.60
C LYS A 410 -33.42 12.51 -18.97
N LEU A 411 -33.52 12.51 -17.64
CA LEU A 411 -34.65 11.91 -16.94
C LEU A 411 -35.87 12.85 -17.00
N PRO A 412 -37.08 12.31 -17.21
CA PRO A 412 -38.31 13.09 -17.32
C PRO A 412 -38.76 13.72 -16.00
#